data_AF-A0A960R772-F1
#
_entry.id   AF-A0A960R772-F1
#
_cell.length_a   1.000
_cell.length_b   1.000
_cell.length_c   1.000
_cell.angle_alpha   90.00
_cell.angle_beta   90.00
_cell.angle_gamma   90.00
#
_symmetry.space_group_name_H-M   'P 1'
#
loop_
_entity.id
_entity.type
_entity.pdbx_description
1 polymer ?
#
loop_
_entity_poly.entity_id
_entity_poly.type
_entity_poly.pdbx_seq_one_letter_code
_entity_poly.pdbx_strand_id
1 'polypeptide(L)'
;WHLLCTARQLDSLDKAREFFIKVDTSEDTREPMKEIYALYAGTGTPDSVLKRAEEEGTNSAKMYAHLYVALYYEVTKDEPQAKAHMLQAAAVKLVHPSYMQEVARVHILQRKWDK
;
A
#
# COMPACT_ATOMS: atom_id res chain seq x y z
N TRP A 1 -1.82 -3.10 -7.82
CA TRP A 1 -2.85 -2.45 -8.66
C TRP A 1 -3.91 -3.40 -9.16
N HIS A 2 -3.58 -4.45 -9.94
CA HIS A 2 -4.59 -5.41 -10.46
C HIS A 2 -5.60 -5.88 -9.40
N LEU A 3 -5.13 -6.44 -8.29
CA LEU A 3 -5.99 -6.92 -7.20
C LEU A 3 -6.95 -5.85 -6.67
N LEU A 4 -6.47 -4.62 -6.44
CA LEU A 4 -7.28 -3.50 -5.95
C LEU A 4 -8.42 -3.16 -6.93
N CYS A 5 -8.11 -3.12 -8.23
CA CYS A 5 -9.10 -2.87 -9.27
C CYS A 5 -10.15 -3.99 -9.32
N THR A 6 -9.70 -5.25 -9.29
CA THR A 6 -10.58 -6.43 -9.31
C THR A 6 -11.46 -6.48 -8.05
N ALA A 7 -10.89 -6.20 -6.88
CA ALA A 7 -11.63 -6.18 -5.62
C ALA A 7 -12.70 -5.09 -5.60
N ARG A 8 -12.42 -3.91 -6.17
CA ARG A 8 -13.45 -2.88 -6.36
C ARG A 8 -14.53 -3.31 -7.36
N GLN A 9 -14.16 -3.97 -8.46
CA GLN A 9 -15.13 -4.45 -9.45
C GLN A 9 -16.05 -5.54 -8.91
N LEU A 10 -15.51 -6.44 -8.08
CA LEU A 10 -16.24 -7.57 -7.50
C LEU A 10 -16.88 -7.24 -6.14
N ASP A 11 -16.66 -6.04 -5.61
CA ASP A 11 -16.97 -5.62 -4.23
C ASP A 11 -16.53 -6.65 -3.17
N SER A 12 -15.38 -7.29 -3.39
CA SER A 12 -14.88 -8.36 -2.52
C SER A 12 -13.38 -8.57 -2.73
N LEU A 13 -12.61 -8.37 -1.66
CA LEU A 13 -11.17 -8.65 -1.66
C LEU A 13 -10.90 -10.16 -1.77
N ASP A 14 -11.69 -11.00 -1.12
CA ASP A 14 -11.50 -12.45 -1.13
C ASP A 14 -11.73 -13.05 -2.51
N LYS A 15 -12.79 -12.64 -3.22
CA LYS A 15 -13.00 -13.06 -4.62
C LYS A 15 -11.89 -12.55 -5.54
N ALA A 16 -11.38 -11.34 -5.30
CA ALA A 16 -10.30 -10.81 -6.11
C ALA A 16 -8.98 -11.56 -5.91
N ARG A 17 -8.75 -12.13 -4.71
CA ARG A 17 -7.56 -12.96 -4.42
C ARG A 17 -7.52 -14.25 -5.24
N GLU A 18 -8.66 -14.76 -5.73
CA GLU A 18 -8.70 -15.89 -6.67
C GLU A 18 -7.98 -15.57 -7.99
N PHE A 19 -7.90 -14.28 -8.37
CA PHE A 19 -7.20 -13.77 -9.54
C PHE A 19 -5.85 -13.12 -9.19
N PHE A 20 -5.32 -13.39 -7.99
CA PHE A 20 -4.08 -12.78 -7.55
C PHE A 20 -2.90 -13.28 -8.39
N ILE A 21 -2.17 -12.34 -8.99
CA ILE A 21 -1.01 -12.64 -9.83
C ILE A 21 0.11 -13.15 -8.93
N LYS A 22 0.56 -14.37 -9.17
CA LYS A 22 1.70 -14.95 -8.46
C LYS A 22 2.99 -14.35 -9.01
N VAL A 23 3.75 -13.72 -8.12
CA VAL A 23 5.07 -13.15 -8.42
C VAL A 23 6.09 -13.87 -7.58
N ASP A 24 7.22 -14.24 -8.18
CA ASP A 24 8.38 -14.69 -7.42
C ASP A 24 9.03 -13.47 -6.75
N THR A 25 8.95 -13.44 -5.42
CA THR A 25 9.48 -12.33 -4.61
C THR A 25 10.88 -12.60 -4.09
N SER A 26 11.48 -13.77 -4.37
CA SER A 26 12.79 -14.15 -3.84
C SER A 26 13.90 -13.17 -4.24
N GLU A 27 13.88 -12.73 -5.49
CA GLU A 27 14.86 -11.80 -6.08
C GLU A 27 14.56 -10.31 -5.81
N ASP A 28 13.39 -9.96 -5.24
CA ASP A 28 13.09 -8.57 -4.90
C ASP A 28 13.81 -8.17 -3.61
N THR A 29 14.85 -7.35 -3.75
CA THR A 29 15.65 -6.86 -2.64
C THR A 29 15.07 -5.61 -1.98
N ARG A 30 13.94 -5.08 -2.47
CA ARG A 30 13.35 -3.84 -1.97
C ARG A 30 12.44 -4.13 -0.79
N GLU A 31 12.70 -3.49 0.32
CA GLU A 31 11.89 -3.61 1.52
C GLU A 31 10.85 -2.48 1.57
N PRO A 32 9.58 -2.74 1.95
CA PRO A 32 8.98 -4.00 2.43
C PRO A 32 8.13 -4.72 1.37
N MET A 33 8.66 -4.93 0.14
CA MET A 33 7.83 -5.43 -0.98
C MET A 33 7.28 -6.84 -0.75
N LYS A 34 8.02 -7.68 -0.01
CA LYS A 34 7.62 -9.06 0.31
C LYS A 34 6.41 -9.09 1.23
N GLU A 35 6.39 -8.24 2.25
CA GLU A 35 5.30 -8.10 3.21
C GLU A 35 4.08 -7.48 2.55
N ILE A 36 4.29 -6.49 1.66
CA ILE A 36 3.21 -5.91 0.86
C ILE A 36 2.57 -7.00 0.00
N TYR A 37 3.37 -7.82 -0.68
CA TYR A 37 2.85 -8.94 -1.47
C TYR A 37 2.06 -9.92 -0.59
N ALA A 38 2.60 -10.30 0.58
CA ALA A 38 1.92 -11.19 1.52
C ALA A 38 0.58 -10.62 2.04
N LEU A 39 0.52 -9.32 2.35
CA LEU A 39 -0.71 -8.62 2.74
C LEU A 39 -1.80 -8.77 1.67
N TYR A 40 -1.43 -8.51 0.41
CA TYR A 40 -2.37 -8.62 -0.71
C TYR A 40 -2.74 -10.08 -1.04
N ALA A 41 -1.81 -11.02 -0.88
CA ALA A 41 -2.06 -12.45 -0.99
C ALA A 41 -2.98 -12.99 0.12
N GLY A 42 -3.18 -12.24 1.21
CA GLY A 42 -3.99 -12.64 2.36
C GLY A 42 -3.24 -13.49 3.39
N THR A 43 -1.91 -13.57 3.28
CA THR A 43 -1.04 -14.30 4.22
C THR A 43 -0.24 -13.37 5.15
N GLY A 44 -0.46 -12.05 5.04
CA GLY A 44 0.23 -11.02 5.83
C GLY A 44 -0.74 -9.98 6.39
N THR A 45 -0.20 -9.05 7.19
CA THR A 45 -0.98 -8.01 7.88
C THR A 45 -0.40 -6.61 7.64
N PRO A 46 -1.20 -5.54 7.75
CA PRO A 46 -0.69 -4.17 7.70
C PRO A 46 0.47 -3.93 8.67
N ASP A 47 0.36 -4.44 9.90
CA ASP A 47 1.39 -4.32 10.93
C ASP A 47 2.72 -4.97 10.51
N SER A 48 2.68 -6.11 9.81
CA SER A 48 3.89 -6.76 9.30
C SER A 48 4.62 -5.88 8.27
N VAL A 49 3.86 -5.20 7.41
CA VAL A 49 4.39 -4.25 6.41
C VAL A 49 5.04 -3.04 7.09
N LEU A 50 4.33 -2.45 8.05
CA LEU A 50 4.81 -1.28 8.79
C LEU A 50 6.05 -1.61 9.63
N LYS A 51 6.04 -2.77 10.30
CA LYS A 51 7.19 -3.24 11.08
C LYS A 51 8.43 -3.44 10.20
N ARG A 52 8.30 -4.13 9.07
CA ARG A 52 9.45 -4.34 8.16
C ARG A 52 10.01 -3.01 7.64
N ALA A 53 9.13 -2.06 7.31
CA ALA A 53 9.53 -0.74 6.86
C ALA A 53 10.28 0.07 7.94
N GLU A 54 9.90 -0.09 9.21
CA GLU A 54 10.61 0.53 10.33
C GLU A 54 11.98 -0.14 10.55
N GLU A 55 12.07 -1.47 10.46
CA GLU A 55 13.33 -2.22 10.55
C GLU A 55 14.31 -1.85 9.43
N GLU A 56 13.81 -1.63 8.21
CA GLU A 56 14.61 -1.11 7.09
C GLU A 56 15.10 0.33 7.35
N GLY A 57 14.30 1.14 8.06
CA GLY A 57 14.70 2.48 8.51
C GLY A 57 14.81 3.54 7.41
N THR A 58 14.55 3.21 6.14
CA THR A 58 14.62 4.18 5.04
C THR A 58 13.31 4.93 4.82
N ASN A 59 13.39 6.21 4.43
CA ASN A 59 12.19 6.98 4.07
C ASN A 59 11.46 6.36 2.86
N SER A 60 12.19 5.75 1.92
CA SER A 60 11.58 5.04 0.80
C SER A 60 10.72 3.88 1.28
N ALA A 61 11.23 3.04 2.18
CA ALA A 61 10.48 1.92 2.75
C ALA A 61 9.22 2.40 3.48
N LYS A 62 9.34 3.45 4.31
CA LYS A 62 8.21 4.07 5.02
C LYS A 62 7.14 4.61 4.06
N MET A 63 7.54 5.30 3.00
CA MET A 63 6.62 5.83 1.99
C MET A 63 5.84 4.70 1.30
N TYR A 64 6.53 3.65 0.84
CA TYR A 64 5.88 2.53 0.19
C TYR A 64 4.97 1.73 1.13
N ALA A 65 5.40 1.50 2.37
CA ALA A 65 4.60 0.81 3.39
C ALA A 65 3.27 1.52 3.60
N HIS A 66 3.32 2.81 3.90
CA HIS A 66 2.11 3.61 4.13
C HIS A 66 1.22 3.69 2.89
N LEU A 67 1.80 3.83 1.69
CA LEU A 67 1.03 3.88 0.46
C LEU A 67 0.23 2.59 0.23
N TYR A 68 0.89 1.44 0.32
CA TYR A 68 0.24 0.16 0.04
C TYR A 68 -0.70 -0.29 1.17
N VAL A 69 -0.41 0.06 2.41
CA VAL A 69 -1.34 -0.17 3.53
C VAL A 69 -2.58 0.70 3.42
N ALA A 70 -2.45 1.97 3.00
CA ALA A 70 -3.59 2.84 2.79
C ALA A 70 -4.56 2.29 1.73
N LEU A 71 -4.02 1.85 0.59
CA LEU A 71 -4.81 1.24 -0.49
C LEU A 71 -5.49 -0.07 -0.06
N TYR A 72 -4.84 -0.83 0.82
CA TYR A 72 -5.43 -2.04 1.41
C TYR A 72 -6.66 -1.67 2.26
N TYR A 73 -6.52 -0.71 3.18
CA TYR A 73 -7.64 -0.28 4.02
C TYR A 73 -8.79 0.31 3.21
N GLU A 74 -8.47 1.01 2.12
CA GLU A 74 -9.49 1.55 1.22
C GLU A 74 -10.35 0.45 0.59
N VAL A 75 -9.72 -0.64 0.12
CA VAL A 75 -10.47 -1.75 -0.50
C VAL A 75 -11.19 -2.63 0.53
N THR A 76 -10.74 -2.61 1.80
CA THR A 76 -11.46 -3.25 2.91
C THR A 76 -12.49 -2.33 3.58
N LYS A 77 -12.79 -1.16 2.98
CA LYS A 77 -13.80 -0.19 3.45
C LYS A 77 -13.48 0.46 4.81
N ASP A 78 -12.22 0.52 5.21
CA ASP A 78 -11.74 1.28 6.37
C ASP A 78 -11.14 2.62 5.91
N GLU A 79 -12.03 3.57 5.60
CA GLU A 79 -11.62 4.90 5.12
C GLU A 79 -10.75 5.68 6.13
N PRO A 80 -11.04 5.70 7.45
CA PRO A 80 -10.19 6.40 8.42
C PRO A 80 -8.73 5.95 8.38
N GLN A 81 -8.47 4.63 8.36
CA GLN A 81 -7.11 4.11 8.28
C GLN A 81 -6.48 4.35 6.91
N ALA A 82 -7.26 4.24 5.83
CA ALA A 82 -6.80 4.56 4.49
C ALA A 82 -6.33 6.02 4.40
N LYS A 83 -7.13 6.97 4.90
CA LYS A 83 -6.79 8.40 4.93
C LYS A 83 -5.52 8.65 5.75
N ALA A 84 -5.44 8.11 6.96
CA ALA A 84 -4.30 8.32 7.85
C ALA A 84 -2.97 7.88 7.21
N HIS A 85 -2.93 6.67 6.67
CA HIS A 85 -1.72 6.16 6.04
C HIS A 85 -1.41 6.84 4.70
N MET A 86 -2.43 7.21 3.90
CA MET A 86 -2.17 7.90 2.64
C MET A 86 -1.52 9.27 2.88
N LEU A 87 -1.99 10.01 3.88
CA LEU A 87 -1.39 11.28 4.31
C LEU A 87 0.06 11.09 4.77
N GLN A 88 0.35 10.03 5.53
CA GLN A 88 1.71 9.69 5.94
C GLN A 88 2.60 9.41 4.73
N ALA A 89 2.14 8.60 3.77
CA ALA A 89 2.90 8.29 2.55
C ALA A 89 3.24 9.56 1.76
N ALA A 90 2.27 10.47 1.60
CA ALA A 90 2.45 11.72 0.88
C ALA A 90 3.42 12.69 1.57
N ALA A 91 3.48 12.68 2.91
CA ALA A 91 4.27 13.59 3.73
C ALA A 91 5.74 13.16 3.94
N VAL A 92 6.10 11.91 3.61
CA VAL A 92 7.47 11.41 3.79
C VAL A 92 8.48 12.25 3.02
N LYS A 93 9.59 12.62 3.66
CA LYS A 93 10.66 13.41 3.03
C LYS A 93 11.61 12.51 2.24
N LEU A 94 11.41 12.42 0.93
CA LEU A 94 12.34 11.78 0.01
C LEU A 94 13.33 12.80 -0.56
N VAL A 95 14.56 12.36 -0.84
CA VAL A 95 15.57 13.20 -1.53
C VAL A 95 15.07 13.61 -2.92
N HIS A 96 14.43 12.67 -3.61
CA HIS A 96 13.70 12.90 -4.84
C HIS A 96 12.30 12.31 -4.70
N PRO A 97 11.23 13.09 -4.89
CA PRO A 97 9.87 12.56 -4.89
C PRO A 97 9.75 11.43 -5.91
N SER A 98 9.29 10.26 -5.45
CA SER A 98 9.03 9.15 -6.34
C SER A 98 7.71 9.35 -7.06
N TYR A 99 7.57 8.77 -8.25
CA TYR A 99 6.28 8.73 -8.96
C TYR A 99 5.15 8.21 -8.04
N MET A 100 5.43 7.20 -7.22
CA MET A 100 4.45 6.59 -6.32
C MET A 100 4.07 7.52 -5.15
N GLN A 101 4.97 8.42 -4.73
CA GLN A 101 4.62 9.47 -3.78
C GLN A 101 3.68 10.52 -4.41
N GLU A 102 3.88 10.87 -5.69
CA GLU A 102 2.94 11.73 -6.39
C GLU A 102 1.56 11.07 -6.56
N VAL A 103 1.52 9.76 -6.82
CA VAL A 103 0.26 9.00 -6.82
C VAL A 103 -0.45 9.13 -5.47
N ALA A 104 0.26 9.06 -4.35
CA ALA A 104 -0.33 9.27 -3.02
C ALA A 104 -0.96 10.66 -2.88
N ARG A 105 -0.26 11.70 -3.36
CA ARG A 105 -0.75 13.09 -3.33
C ARG A 105 -1.97 13.30 -4.21
N VAL A 106 -1.94 12.78 -5.44
CA VAL A 106 -3.09 12.81 -6.36
C VAL A 106 -4.28 12.06 -5.75
N HIS A 107 -4.03 10.92 -5.09
CA HIS A 107 -5.08 10.16 -4.42
C HIS A 107 -5.77 10.99 -3.33
N ILE A 108 -5.01 11.68 -2.48
CA ILE A 108 -5.55 12.58 -1.44
C ILE A 108 -6.45 13.66 -2.07
N LEU A 109 -6.01 14.28 -3.16
CA LEU A 109 -6.79 15.30 -3.87
C LEU A 109 -8.09 14.74 -4.45
N GLN A 110 -8.04 13.56 -5.07
CA GLN A 110 -9.24 12.90 -5.63
C GLN A 110 -10.25 12.53 -4.54
N ARG A 111 -9.78 12.11 -3.37
CA ARG A 111 -10.62 11.77 -2.22
C ARG A 111 -11.05 12.99 -1.40
N LYS A 112 -10.49 14.18 -1.67
CA LYS A 112 -10.67 15.40 -0.87
C LYS A 112 -10.29 15.21 0.61
N TRP A 113 -9.24 14.41 0.84
CA TRP A 113 -8.73 14.12 2.18
C TRP A 113 -7.78 15.19 2.72
N ASP A 114 -7.44 16.17 1.88
CA ASP A 114 -6.70 17.40 2.23
C ASP A 114 -7.54 18.43 3.01
N LYS A 115 -8.83 18.15 3.21
CA LYS A 115 -9.79 19.01 3.92
C LYS A 115 -10.13 18.48 5.31
#